data_AF-G2QBP4-F1
#
_entry.id   AF-G2QBP4-F1
#
_cell.length_a   1.000
_cell.length_b   1.000
_cell.length_c   1.000
_cell.angle_alpha   90.00
_cell.angle_beta   90.00
_cell.angle_gamma   90.00
#
_symmetry.space_group_name_H-M   'P 1'
#
loop_
_entity.id
_entity.type
_entity.pdbx_description
1 polymer ?
#
loop_
_entity_poly.entity_id
_entity_poly.type
_entity_poly.pdbx_seq_one_letter_code
_entity_poly.pdbx_strand_id
1 'polypeptide(L)'
;MQPTRIMRYNGGDPKPNITGFDMSKFLAATGTPRYDPWWRNEAWRYTGQFSRWNRFKNAFPGFGIATVAFAGYCLYEHFFLKDDHHHGAEEHH
;
A
#
# COMPACT_ATOMS: atom_id res chain seq x y z
N MET A 1 14.09 -45.45 -31.43
CA MET A 1 14.19 -44.77 -30.13
C MET A 1 13.40 -43.47 -30.23
N GLN A 2 12.25 -43.37 -29.56
CA GLN A 2 11.48 -42.11 -29.56
C GLN A 2 12.15 -41.15 -28.57
N PRO A 3 12.53 -39.93 -28.98
CA PRO A 3 13.12 -38.96 -28.07
C PRO A 3 12.12 -38.67 -26.95
N THR A 4 12.56 -38.87 -25.71
CA THR A 4 11.73 -38.63 -24.53
C THR A 4 11.36 -37.15 -24.46
N ARG A 5 10.12 -36.88 -24.04
CA ARG A 5 9.48 -35.55 -24.06
C ARG A 5 10.29 -34.45 -23.33
N ILE A 6 11.20 -34.84 -22.45
CA ILE A 6 12.15 -33.97 -21.74
C ILE A 6 13.06 -33.21 -22.71
N MET A 7 13.43 -33.84 -23.84
CA MET A 7 14.33 -33.24 -24.83
C MET A 7 13.64 -32.23 -25.77
N ARG A 8 12.30 -32.06 -25.66
CA ARG A 8 11.53 -31.05 -26.42
C ARG A 8 11.33 -29.73 -25.66
N TYR A 9 11.85 -29.61 -24.44
CA TYR A 9 11.68 -28.42 -23.63
C TYR A 9 12.48 -27.24 -24.23
N ASN A 10 11.79 -26.32 -24.88
CA ASN A 10 12.40 -25.19 -25.57
C ASN A 10 12.24 -23.89 -24.77
N GLY A 11 12.86 -23.80 -23.58
CA GLY A 11 13.16 -22.56 -22.83
C GLY A 11 12.02 -21.64 -22.36
N GLY A 12 10.87 -21.62 -23.05
CA GLY A 12 9.68 -20.81 -22.78
C GLY A 12 8.41 -21.64 -22.61
N ASP A 13 8.48 -22.97 -22.79
CA ASP A 13 7.39 -23.85 -22.41
C ASP A 13 7.26 -23.90 -20.87
N PRO A 14 6.04 -23.81 -20.30
CA PRO A 14 5.86 -23.94 -18.86
C PRO A 14 6.45 -25.27 -18.39
N LYS A 15 7.30 -25.24 -17.35
CA LYS A 15 7.85 -26.46 -16.73
C LYS A 15 6.69 -27.43 -16.44
N PRO A 16 6.77 -28.71 -16.86
CA PRO A 16 5.70 -29.66 -16.63
C PRO A 16 5.49 -29.81 -15.13
N ASN A 17 4.38 -29.29 -14.61
CA ASN A 17 4.07 -29.47 -13.21
C ASN A 17 3.53 -30.89 -13.00
N ILE A 18 4.27 -31.68 -12.22
CA ILE A 18 3.90 -33.01 -11.76
C ILE A 18 2.56 -33.00 -11.01
N THR A 19 2.24 -31.90 -10.31
CA THR A 19 0.96 -31.76 -9.57
C THR A 19 -0.17 -31.18 -10.42
N GLY A 20 0.10 -30.78 -11.67
CA GLY A 20 -0.90 -30.17 -12.57
C GLY A 20 -1.35 -28.75 -12.17
N PHE A 21 -0.85 -28.21 -11.05
CA PHE A 21 -1.22 -26.89 -10.55
C PHE A 21 -0.44 -25.75 -11.22
N ASP A 22 -1.09 -24.90 -12.00
CA ASP A 22 -0.42 -23.78 -12.67
C ASP A 22 -0.77 -22.46 -11.99
N MET A 23 0.20 -21.84 -11.32
CA MET A 23 0.02 -20.56 -10.63
C MET A 23 -0.38 -19.44 -11.59
N SER A 24 0.13 -19.44 -12.82
CA SER A 24 -0.19 -18.40 -13.79
C SER A 24 -1.66 -18.48 -14.23
N LYS A 25 -2.17 -19.70 -14.45
CA LYS A 25 -3.58 -19.94 -14.75
C LYS A 25 -4.48 -19.64 -13.56
N PHE A 26 -4.05 -19.97 -12.35
CA PHE A 26 -4.78 -19.61 -11.14
C PHE A 26 -4.91 -18.09 -11.00
N LEU A 27 -3.81 -17.34 -11.11
CA LEU A 27 -3.84 -15.88 -11.06
C LEU A 27 -4.76 -15.28 -12.13
N ALA A 28 -4.71 -15.79 -13.36
CA ALA A 28 -5.60 -15.36 -14.44
C ALA A 28 -7.08 -15.63 -14.13
N ALA A 29 -7.38 -16.72 -13.41
CA ALA A 29 -8.74 -17.10 -13.03
C ALA A 29 -9.26 -16.41 -11.76
N THR A 30 -8.38 -15.86 -10.91
CA THR A 30 -8.76 -15.24 -9.62
C THR A 30 -9.35 -13.84 -9.72
N GLY A 31 -9.34 -13.23 -10.91
CA GLY A 31 -9.90 -11.90 -11.12
C GLY A 31 -11.43 -11.89 -11.08
N THR A 32 -12.03 -10.72 -10.83
CA THR A 32 -13.48 -10.57 -10.93
C THR A 32 -13.92 -10.66 -12.39
N PRO A 33 -14.82 -11.58 -12.76
CA PRO A 33 -15.29 -11.71 -14.14
C PRO A 33 -16.00 -10.42 -14.59
N ARG A 34 -15.82 -10.06 -15.87
CA ARG A 34 -16.35 -8.80 -16.44
C ARG A 34 -17.88 -8.67 -16.33
N TYR A 35 -18.58 -9.80 -16.34
CA TYR A 35 -20.04 -9.88 -16.25
C TYR A 35 -20.45 -10.90 -15.19
N ASP A 36 -20.34 -10.50 -13.93
CA ASP A 36 -20.89 -11.27 -12.81
C ASP A 36 -22.36 -10.90 -12.59
N PRO A 37 -23.32 -11.84 -12.67
CA PRO A 37 -24.73 -11.56 -12.37
C PRO A 37 -24.97 -11.19 -10.90
N TRP A 38 -24.07 -11.53 -9.98
CA TRP A 38 -24.22 -11.31 -8.55
C TRP A 38 -23.55 -10.02 -8.05
N TRP A 39 -22.89 -9.26 -8.92
CA TRP A 39 -22.13 -8.07 -8.55
C TRP A 39 -22.91 -7.10 -7.65
N ARG A 40 -24.20 -6.88 -7.98
CA ARG A 40 -25.08 -5.97 -7.23
C ARG A 40 -25.50 -6.57 -5.88
N ASN A 41 -25.65 -7.89 -5.81
CA ASN A 41 -25.99 -8.60 -4.59
C ASN A 41 -24.78 -8.70 -3.64
N GLU A 42 -23.55 -8.67 -4.15
CA GLU A 42 -22.34 -8.65 -3.32
C GLU A 42 -21.88 -7.23 -2.96
N ALA A 43 -22.36 -6.21 -3.68
CA ALA A 43 -21.95 -4.82 -3.49
C ALA A 43 -22.05 -4.35 -2.02
N TRP A 44 -23.10 -4.71 -1.29
CA TRP A 44 -23.29 -4.28 0.11
C TRP A 44 -22.17 -4.75 1.06
N ARG A 45 -21.45 -5.84 0.71
CA ARG A 45 -20.36 -6.38 1.54
C ARG A 45 -19.07 -5.57 1.41
N TYR A 46 -18.82 -5.07 0.21
CA TYR A 46 -17.52 -4.50 -0.17
C TYR A 46 -17.58 -3.01 -0.46
N THR A 47 -18.77 -2.41 -0.44
CA THR A 47 -18.98 -0.97 -0.58
C THR A 47 -19.27 -0.30 0.77
N GLY A 48 -19.06 1.01 0.86
CA GLY A 48 -19.37 1.80 2.06
C GLY A 48 -18.29 1.73 3.16
N GLN A 49 -18.74 1.53 4.41
CA GLN A 49 -17.92 1.70 5.63
C GLN A 49 -16.70 0.76 5.68
N PHE A 50 -16.82 -0.44 5.11
CA PHE A 50 -15.76 -1.46 5.14
C PHE A 50 -14.83 -1.46 3.92
N SER A 51 -14.97 -0.47 3.02
CA SER A 51 -14.10 -0.34 1.85
C SER A 51 -12.63 -0.19 2.25
N ARG A 52 -11.71 -0.64 1.39
CA ARG A 52 -10.26 -0.53 1.63
C ARG A 52 -9.85 0.91 1.95
N TRP A 53 -10.41 1.86 1.23
CA TRP A 53 -10.16 3.29 1.43
C TRP A 53 -10.58 3.77 2.82
N ASN A 54 -11.76 3.34 3.30
CA ASN A 54 -12.22 3.70 4.64
C ASN A 54 -11.37 3.09 5.76
N ARG A 55 -10.67 1.98 5.51
CA ARG A 55 -9.70 1.42 6.45
C ARG A 55 -8.42 2.26 6.48
N PHE A 56 -7.91 2.66 5.31
CA PHE A 56 -6.69 3.46 5.23
C PHE A 56 -6.84 4.88 5.76
N LYS A 57 -7.97 5.56 5.52
CA LYS A 57 -8.19 6.92 6.04
C LYS A 57 -8.20 6.98 7.57
N ASN A 58 -8.55 5.87 8.23
CA ASN A 58 -8.56 5.74 9.68
C ASN A 58 -7.29 5.08 10.24
N ALA A 59 -6.27 4.83 9.41
CA ALA A 59 -5.04 4.17 9.84
C ALA A 59 -4.21 5.03 10.80
N PHE A 60 -4.33 6.37 10.71
CA PHE A 60 -3.60 7.31 11.56
C PHE A 60 -4.56 8.24 12.31
N PRO A 61 -5.23 7.73 13.36
CA PRO A 61 -6.11 8.56 14.17
C PRO A 61 -5.28 9.69 14.81
N GLY A 62 -5.71 10.94 14.61
CA GLY A 62 -5.07 12.11 15.21
C GLY A 62 -3.88 12.70 14.45
N PHE A 63 -3.44 12.12 13.32
CA PHE A 63 -2.34 12.67 12.54
C PHE A 63 -2.58 14.13 12.10
N GLY A 64 -3.80 14.45 11.65
CA GLY A 64 -4.14 15.83 11.27
C GLY A 64 -4.00 16.83 12.42
N ILE A 65 -4.43 16.46 13.63
CA ILE A 65 -4.32 17.33 14.81
C ILE A 65 -2.85 17.47 15.21
N ALA A 66 -2.09 16.38 15.20
CA ALA A 66 -0.67 16.38 15.51
C ALA A 66 0.12 17.29 14.55
N THR A 67 -0.16 17.21 13.24
CA THR A 67 0.49 18.09 12.24
C THR A 67 0.19 19.56 12.50
N VAL A 68 -1.07 19.91 12.80
CA VAL A 68 -1.47 21.29 13.08
C VAL A 68 -0.82 21.81 14.37
N ALA A 69 -0.85 21.02 15.45
CA ALA A 69 -0.22 21.38 16.72
C ALA A 69 1.29 21.55 16.58
N PHE A 70 1.96 20.64 15.87
CA PHE A 70 3.39 20.71 15.59
C PHE A 70 3.73 21.96 14.77
N ALA A 71 3.01 22.23 13.68
CA ALA A 71 3.24 23.42 12.87
C ALA A 71 2.99 24.71 13.66
N GLY A 72 1.93 24.77 14.48
CA GLY A 72 1.65 25.89 15.37
C GLY A 72 2.77 26.12 16.39
N TYR A 73 3.30 25.05 16.98
CA TYR A 73 4.45 25.12 17.86
C TYR A 73 5.71 25.62 17.14
N CYS A 74 6.01 25.12 15.93
CA CYS A 74 7.15 25.60 15.15
C CYS A 74 7.04 27.08 14.79
N LEU A 75 5.84 27.56 14.42
CA LEU A 75 5.60 28.98 14.15
C LEU A 75 5.74 29.82 15.41
N TYR A 76 5.19 29.36 16.54
CA TYR A 76 5.36 30.02 17.82
C TYR A 76 6.84 30.11 18.21
N GLU A 77 7.58 29.01 18.08
CA GLU A 77 9.01 28.98 18.35
C GLU A 77 9.77 29.93 17.40
N HIS A 78 9.41 29.97 16.12
CA HIS A 78 10.09 30.76 15.11
C HIS A 78 9.87 32.27 15.26
N PHE A 79 8.66 32.71 15.65
CA PHE A 79 8.33 34.14 15.75
C PHE A 79 8.39 34.70 17.17
N PHE A 80 8.19 33.89 18.21
CA PHE A 80 8.10 34.39 19.59
C PHE A 80 9.24 33.92 20.50
N LEU A 81 9.89 32.77 20.22
CA LEU A 81 11.05 32.32 21.02
C LEU A 81 12.41 32.70 20.39
N LYS A 82 12.49 32.88 19.07
CA LYS A 82 13.76 33.26 18.40
C LYS A 82 14.10 34.75 18.50
N ASP A 83 13.13 35.63 18.79
CA ASP A 83 13.36 37.08 18.89
C ASP A 83 13.88 37.56 20.26
N ASP A 84 13.86 36.72 21.32
CA ASP A 84 14.26 37.12 22.69
C ASP A 84 15.63 36.61 23.18
N HIS A 85 16.46 35.96 22.34
CA HIS A 85 17.78 35.43 22.75
C HIS A 85 18.98 35.81 21.85
N HIS A 86 18.88 36.92 21.10
CA HIS A 86 19.99 37.41 20.27
C HIS A 86 20.57 38.78 20.70
N HIS A 87 20.51 39.12 21.99
CA HIS A 87 21.29 40.24 22.55
C HIS A 87 21.94 39.86 23.89
N GLY A 88 23.12 39.25 23.83
CA GLY A 88 23.98 39.00 24.98
C GLY A 88 25.34 38.52 24.50
N ALA A 89 26.29 39.43 24.49
CA ALA A 89 27.60 39.28 23.90
C ALA A 89 28.57 38.46 24.79
N GLU A 90 29.64 38.06 24.12
CA GLU A 90 31.00 37.81 24.64
C GLU A 90 31.37 36.45 25.25
N GLU A 91 32.62 36.14 24.87
CA GLU A 91 33.55 35.11 25.27
C GLU A 91 33.49 34.70 26.76
N HIS A 92 33.87 33.47 27.07
CA HIS A 92 34.94 33.11 28.01
C HIS A 92 34.86 31.63 28.47
N HIS A 93 35.94 30.89 28.21
CA HIS A 93 36.38 29.58 28.74
C HIS A 93 35.69 28.29 28.29
#